data_AF-A0A2D4SH81-F1
#
_entry.id   AF-A0A2D4SH81-F1
#
_cell.length_a   1.000
_cell.length_b   1.000
_cell.length_c   1.000
_cell.angle_alpha   90.00
_cell.angle_beta   90.00
_cell.angle_gamma   90.00
#
_symmetry.space_group_name_H-M   'P 1'
#
loop_
_entity.id
_entity.type
_entity.pdbx_description
1 polymer ?
#
loop_
_entity_poly.entity_id
_entity_poly.type
_entity_poly.pdbx_seq_one_letter_code
_entity_poly.pdbx_strand_id
1 'polypeptide(L)'
;EIVNGCDDFQFTLTSGGFQLAPFDANDTSTWSKPRVDANNDGIPDNDPDGRWTGAAADCSIAGKQVPMTSENQFSAYINADFPLDNGLTMFLNADLTYEDSKFVQVHNGYETGEATILGAQVGVRSDDWSVMLFGKNLTDEDSIPMGTRWFDVLQGQGTIVGSGGADDGIDENALGPRAVFRSFRKGSQLGIKVSRRF
;
A
#
# COMPACT_ATOMS: atom_id res chain seq x y z
N GLU A 1 2.80 -23.56 -6.73
CA GLU A 1 1.76 -22.51 -6.81
C GLU A 1 2.23 -21.37 -5.92
N ILE A 2 2.21 -20.12 -6.36
CA ILE A 2 2.90 -19.00 -5.66
C ILE A 2 2.20 -18.60 -4.34
N VAL A 3 1.02 -19.15 -4.05
CA VAL A 3 0.21 -18.80 -2.88
C VAL A 3 0.28 -19.82 -1.74
N ASN A 4 0.99 -20.94 -1.94
CA ASN A 4 1.05 -22.07 -1.02
C ASN A 4 2.47 -22.67 -0.99
N GLY A 5 3.05 -22.79 0.20
CA GLY A 5 4.33 -23.47 0.42
C GLY A 5 5.02 -22.97 1.68
N CYS A 6 5.67 -23.83 2.44
CA CYS A 6 6.55 -23.40 3.54
C CYS A 6 7.98 -23.15 3.01
N ASP A 7 8.12 -22.43 1.90
CA ASP A 7 9.42 -22.13 1.26
C ASP A 7 9.88 -20.69 1.53
N ASP A 8 11.15 -20.41 1.24
CA ASP A 8 11.78 -19.09 1.45
C ASP A 8 11.00 -17.95 0.81
N PHE A 9 10.43 -18.20 -0.35
CA PHE A 9 9.68 -17.18 -1.08
C PHE A 9 8.40 -16.84 -0.33
N GLN A 10 7.63 -17.84 0.10
CA GLN A 10 6.39 -17.65 0.84
C GLN A 10 6.65 -16.96 2.19
N PHE A 11 7.67 -17.42 2.93
CA PHE A 11 8.05 -16.81 4.21
C PHE A 11 8.51 -15.36 4.04
N THR A 12 9.31 -15.06 3.01
CA THR A 12 9.74 -13.68 2.72
C THR A 12 8.52 -12.80 2.37
N LEU A 13 7.55 -13.34 1.63
CA LEU A 13 6.35 -12.62 1.21
C LEU A 13 5.41 -12.29 2.39
N THR A 14 5.15 -13.26 3.28
CA THR A 14 4.22 -13.11 4.42
C THR A 14 4.85 -12.38 5.60
N SER A 15 6.13 -12.62 5.88
CA SER A 15 6.90 -11.81 6.85
C SER A 15 7.13 -10.37 6.37
N GLY A 16 6.92 -10.12 5.08
CA GLY A 16 7.04 -8.87 4.34
C GLY A 16 8.48 -8.35 4.18
N GLY A 17 9.39 -9.24 3.84
CA GLY A 17 10.73 -8.91 3.37
C GLY A 17 11.88 -9.43 4.24
N PHE A 18 11.61 -10.23 5.27
CA PHE A 18 12.70 -10.90 6.00
C PHE A 18 13.24 -12.05 5.14
N GLN A 19 14.46 -11.88 4.62
CA GLN A 19 15.23 -12.97 4.04
C GLN A 19 15.94 -13.72 5.17
N LEU A 20 15.50 -14.94 5.45
CA LEU A 20 16.27 -15.89 6.23
C LEU A 20 17.35 -16.49 5.29
N ALA A 21 18.54 -16.79 5.81
CA ALA A 21 19.68 -17.32 5.03
C ALA A 21 19.33 -18.63 4.28
N PRO A 22 20.07 -19.03 3.22
CA PRO A 22 19.55 -19.81 2.09
C PRO A 22 18.99 -21.19 2.46
N PHE A 23 17.75 -21.46 2.02
CA PHE A 23 17.02 -22.73 2.13
C PHE A 23 17.47 -23.75 1.09
N ASP A 24 18.01 -24.90 1.53
CA ASP A 24 18.16 -26.08 0.67
C ASP A 24 16.93 -26.98 0.79
N ALA A 25 16.00 -26.93 -0.18
CA ALA A 25 14.75 -27.69 -0.22
C ALA A 25 14.87 -29.23 -0.07
N ASN A 26 16.08 -29.81 -0.10
CA ASN A 26 16.32 -31.24 0.12
C ASN A 26 17.12 -31.53 1.40
N ASP A 27 17.61 -30.50 2.09
CA ASP A 27 18.31 -30.58 3.38
C ASP A 27 17.61 -29.69 4.43
N THR A 28 16.68 -30.32 5.14
CA THR A 28 15.84 -29.71 6.19
C THR A 28 16.61 -29.08 7.36
N SER A 29 17.93 -29.30 7.48
CA SER A 29 18.76 -28.73 8.56
C SER A 29 19.13 -27.25 8.36
N THR A 30 18.94 -26.72 7.16
CA THR A 30 19.28 -25.34 6.76
C THR A 30 18.06 -24.44 6.55
N TRP A 31 16.84 -25.01 6.57
CA TRP A 31 15.56 -24.34 6.20
C TRP A 31 15.20 -23.11 7.01
N SER A 32 15.92 -22.91 8.09
CA SER A 32 16.23 -21.62 8.70
C SER A 32 16.87 -22.02 10.01
N LYS A 33 18.19 -22.33 10.01
CA LYS A 33 18.98 -22.27 11.24
C LYS A 33 19.84 -21.00 11.26
N PRO A 34 19.57 -19.97 12.06
CA PRO A 34 18.26 -19.69 12.61
C PRO A 34 17.73 -20.77 13.55
N ARG A 35 16.42 -21.05 13.67
CA ARG A 35 15.84 -22.13 14.51
C ARG A 35 16.70 -22.39 15.76
N VAL A 36 16.48 -21.58 16.81
CA VAL A 36 17.05 -21.87 18.14
C VAL A 36 16.49 -23.23 18.55
N ASP A 37 17.26 -24.27 18.30
CA ASP A 37 17.02 -25.62 18.77
C ASP A 37 17.47 -25.62 20.23
N ALA A 38 16.64 -25.02 21.09
CA ALA A 38 16.94 -24.85 22.51
C ALA A 38 17.17 -26.21 23.20
N ASN A 39 16.69 -27.30 22.59
CA ASN A 39 16.64 -28.64 23.13
C ASN A 39 17.59 -29.62 22.42
N ASN A 40 18.21 -29.19 21.32
CA ASN A 40 19.15 -29.91 20.47
C ASN A 40 18.62 -31.24 19.89
N ASP A 41 17.33 -31.30 19.57
CA ASP A 41 16.63 -32.50 19.07
C ASP A 41 16.45 -32.53 17.54
N GLY A 42 16.91 -31.50 16.84
CA GLY A 42 16.80 -31.40 15.39
C GLY A 42 15.38 -31.11 14.89
N ILE A 43 14.43 -30.90 15.80
CA ILE A 43 13.08 -30.40 15.52
C ILE A 43 13.07 -28.94 15.91
N PRO A 44 12.74 -28.06 14.97
CA PRO A 44 12.86 -26.68 15.36
C PRO A 44 11.66 -26.14 16.10
N ASP A 45 11.94 -25.64 17.29
CA ASP A 45 10.95 -25.08 18.19
C ASP A 45 10.24 -23.90 17.51
N ASN A 46 8.94 -24.06 17.30
CA ASN A 46 8.04 -22.94 17.09
C ASN A 46 8.09 -22.11 18.38
N ASP A 47 8.72 -20.94 18.31
CA ASP A 47 8.76 -19.88 19.31
C ASP A 47 7.85 -20.12 20.55
N PRO A 48 8.34 -20.88 21.56
CA PRO A 48 7.54 -21.23 22.73
C PRO A 48 7.26 -20.01 23.63
N ASP A 49 7.99 -18.92 23.43
CA ASP A 49 7.87 -17.66 24.17
C ASP A 49 7.05 -16.59 23.44
N GLY A 50 6.67 -16.80 22.18
CA GLY A 50 5.92 -15.84 21.36
C GLY A 50 6.64 -14.52 21.07
N ARG A 51 7.97 -14.50 21.15
CA ARG A 51 8.83 -13.31 21.07
C ARG A 51 9.17 -12.87 19.64
N TRP A 52 8.91 -13.69 18.63
CA TRP A 52 8.92 -13.25 17.25
C TRP A 52 7.63 -12.49 16.95
N THR A 53 7.69 -11.18 17.15
CA THR A 53 6.67 -10.19 16.79
C THR A 53 6.42 -10.07 15.28
N GLY A 54 6.98 -10.97 14.47
CA GLY A 54 6.63 -11.17 13.07
C GLY A 54 5.27 -11.84 12.98
N ALA A 55 4.22 -11.12 13.31
CA ALA A 55 2.88 -11.65 13.18
C ALA A 55 2.61 -12.08 11.73
N ALA A 56 2.46 -13.40 11.58
CA ALA A 56 2.06 -14.16 10.41
C ALA A 56 3.09 -14.24 9.28
N ALA A 57 4.25 -14.86 9.52
CA ALA A 57 4.87 -15.60 8.43
C ALA A 57 4.05 -16.89 8.22
N ASP A 58 3.05 -16.83 7.34
CA ASP A 58 2.18 -17.97 7.00
C ASP A 58 2.76 -18.73 5.80
N CYS A 59 2.65 -20.06 5.82
CA CYS A 59 2.96 -20.91 4.69
C CYS A 59 1.92 -20.82 3.57
N SER A 60 0.82 -20.11 3.78
CA SER A 60 -0.22 -19.93 2.76
C SER A 60 -0.87 -18.56 2.80
N ILE A 61 -1.08 -18.01 1.61
CA ILE A 61 -1.98 -16.88 1.35
C ILE A 61 -3.07 -17.28 0.34
N ALA A 62 -3.34 -18.58 0.21
CA ALA A 62 -4.36 -19.05 -0.72
C ALA A 62 -5.73 -18.48 -0.36
N GLY A 63 -6.44 -18.02 -1.39
CA GLY A 63 -7.73 -17.34 -1.23
C GLY A 63 -7.64 -15.89 -0.76
N LYS A 64 -6.44 -15.33 -0.61
CA LYS A 64 -6.25 -13.89 -0.35
C LYS A 64 -6.13 -13.12 -1.67
N GLN A 65 -6.79 -11.97 -1.73
CA GLN A 65 -6.63 -11.02 -2.84
C GLN A 65 -5.22 -10.40 -2.81
N VAL A 66 -4.66 -10.17 -3.99
CA VAL A 66 -3.39 -9.46 -4.12
C VAL A 66 -3.53 -8.07 -3.47
N PRO A 67 -2.59 -7.65 -2.60
CA PRO A 67 -2.66 -6.34 -1.99
C PRO A 67 -2.51 -5.23 -3.03
N MET A 68 -2.96 -4.03 -2.69
CA MET A 68 -2.81 -2.81 -3.50
C MET A 68 -3.51 -2.85 -4.86
N THR A 69 -4.35 -3.86 -5.12
CA THR A 69 -5.29 -3.86 -6.24
C THR A 69 -6.70 -3.73 -5.73
N SER A 70 -7.48 -2.87 -6.40
CA SER A 70 -8.93 -2.81 -6.20
C SER A 70 -9.58 -3.94 -6.98
N GLU A 71 -10.71 -4.45 -6.48
CA GLU A 71 -11.52 -5.42 -7.22
C GLU A 71 -12.18 -4.77 -8.44
N ASN A 72 -12.82 -3.61 -8.24
CA ASN A 72 -13.46 -2.86 -9.31
C ASN A 72 -12.91 -1.44 -9.40
N GLN A 73 -12.73 -0.97 -10.62
CA GLN A 73 -12.32 0.40 -10.92
C GLN A 73 -13.16 0.90 -12.10
N PHE A 74 -13.61 2.15 -12.00
CA PHE A 74 -14.41 2.79 -13.03
C PHE A 74 -13.89 4.18 -13.31
N SER A 75 -13.86 4.56 -14.59
CA SER A 75 -13.49 5.91 -15.00
C SER A 75 -14.43 6.40 -16.08
N ALA A 76 -14.93 7.62 -15.94
CA ALA A 76 -15.71 8.30 -16.94
C ALA A 76 -15.10 9.67 -17.24
N TYR A 77 -15.15 10.08 -18.49
CA TYR A 77 -14.73 11.41 -18.91
C TYR A 77 -15.76 12.02 -19.85
N ILE A 78 -15.94 13.33 -19.72
CA ILE A 78 -16.78 14.14 -20.61
C ILE A 78 -15.92 15.28 -21.11
N ASN A 79 -15.93 15.50 -22.42
CA ASN A 79 -15.35 16.67 -23.06
C ASN A 79 -16.42 17.27 -23.98
N ALA A 80 -16.64 18.58 -23.86
CA ALA A 80 -17.55 19.32 -24.72
C ALA A 80 -16.90 20.64 -25.11
N ASP A 81 -16.91 20.91 -26.42
CA ASP A 81 -16.50 22.18 -27.01
C ASP A 81 -17.74 22.87 -27.59
N PHE A 82 -17.90 24.15 -27.26
CA PHE A 82 -18.99 25.00 -27.72
C PHE A 82 -18.39 26.17 -28.51
N PRO A 83 -18.48 26.15 -29.86
CA PRO A 83 -18.04 27.27 -30.67
C PRO A 83 -18.95 28.48 -30.45
N LEU A 84 -18.35 29.66 -30.37
CA LEU A 84 -19.04 30.96 -30.22
C LEU A 84 -18.83 31.79 -31.50
N ASP A 85 -19.77 32.67 -31.82
CA ASP A 85 -19.80 33.45 -33.07
C ASP A 85 -18.61 34.41 -33.28
N ASN A 86 -17.76 34.60 -32.26
CA ASN A 86 -16.64 35.54 -32.24
C ASN A 86 -15.26 34.88 -32.31
N GLY A 87 -15.17 33.63 -32.80
CA GLY A 87 -13.89 32.90 -32.87
C GLY A 87 -13.38 32.46 -31.49
N LEU A 88 -14.26 32.44 -30.49
CA LEU A 88 -13.99 31.81 -29.20
C LEU A 88 -14.59 30.42 -29.16
N THR A 89 -13.97 29.55 -28.39
CA THR A 89 -14.53 28.24 -28.03
C THR A 89 -14.61 28.17 -26.52
N MET A 90 -15.81 28.00 -25.99
CA MET A 90 -15.98 27.58 -24.61
C MET A 90 -15.75 26.07 -24.55
N PHE A 91 -15.06 25.59 -23.52
CA PHE A 91 -14.86 24.17 -23.31
C PHE A 91 -15.23 23.77 -21.89
N LEU A 92 -15.71 22.55 -21.75
CA LEU A 92 -15.97 21.87 -20.49
C LEU A 92 -15.28 20.50 -20.55
N ASN A 93 -14.54 20.15 -19.51
CA ASN A 93 -14.12 18.78 -19.27
C ASN A 93 -14.49 18.38 -17.85
N ALA A 94 -14.89 17.13 -17.67
CA ALA A 94 -15.08 16.53 -16.36
C ALA A 94 -14.55 15.09 -16.40
N ASP A 95 -13.95 14.66 -15.30
CA ASP A 95 -13.43 13.32 -15.10
C ASP A 95 -13.89 12.78 -13.76
N LEU A 96 -14.36 11.54 -13.75
CA LEU A 96 -14.78 10.82 -12.55
C LEU A 96 -14.00 9.51 -12.50
N THR A 97 -13.33 9.25 -11.38
CA THR A 97 -12.65 7.98 -11.12
C THR A 97 -13.20 7.37 -9.85
N TYR A 98 -13.53 6.08 -9.89
CA TYR A 98 -13.99 5.27 -8.76
C TYR A 98 -13.09 4.05 -8.60
N GLU A 99 -12.87 3.66 -7.35
CA GLU A 99 -12.04 2.54 -6.93
C GLU A 99 -12.55 1.97 -5.60
N ASP A 100 -12.73 0.65 -5.52
CA ASP A 100 -13.04 -0.03 -4.25
C ASP A 100 -11.86 0.00 -3.27
N SER A 101 -12.11 -0.45 -2.04
CA SER A 101 -11.06 -0.69 -1.05
C SER A 101 -10.01 -1.67 -1.55
N LYS A 102 -8.80 -1.53 -1.02
CA LYS A 102 -7.64 -2.35 -1.37
C LYS A 102 -6.97 -2.85 -0.11
N PHE A 103 -6.54 -4.10 -0.13
CA PHE A 103 -5.75 -4.61 0.99
C PHE A 103 -4.34 -4.00 1.02
N VAL A 104 -3.89 -3.61 2.20
CA VAL A 104 -2.55 -3.05 2.45
C VAL A 104 -1.49 -4.15 2.50
N GLN A 105 -1.89 -5.41 2.73
CA GLN A 105 -0.99 -6.55 2.94
C GLN A 105 -1.57 -7.87 2.40
N VAL A 106 -0.69 -8.83 2.12
CA VAL A 106 -1.01 -10.16 1.56
C VAL A 106 -1.94 -11.02 2.44
N HIS A 107 -2.04 -10.70 3.74
CA HIS A 107 -2.95 -11.39 4.66
C HIS A 107 -4.39 -10.85 4.64
N ASN A 108 -4.62 -9.73 3.95
CA ASN A 108 -5.91 -9.06 3.85
C ASN A 108 -6.49 -8.62 5.21
N GLY A 109 -5.61 -8.27 6.16
CA GLY A 109 -6.02 -7.84 7.50
C GLY A 109 -6.31 -6.35 7.64
N TYR A 110 -5.86 -5.53 6.68
CA TYR A 110 -6.06 -4.09 6.63
C TYR A 110 -6.41 -3.69 5.21
N GLU A 111 -7.36 -2.78 5.07
CA GLU A 111 -7.80 -2.23 3.79
C GLU A 111 -7.74 -0.70 3.78
N THR A 112 -7.60 -0.13 2.59
CA THR A 112 -7.87 1.29 2.33
C THR A 112 -9.37 1.54 2.26
N GLY A 113 -9.79 2.81 2.21
CA GLY A 113 -11.17 3.14 1.86
C GLY A 113 -11.41 3.01 0.35
N GLU A 114 -12.68 2.89 -0.04
CA GLU A 114 -13.14 3.19 -1.39
C GLU A 114 -12.93 4.67 -1.71
N ALA A 115 -12.77 5.02 -2.99
CA ALA A 115 -12.44 6.37 -3.41
C ALA A 115 -13.25 6.80 -4.65
N THR A 116 -13.96 7.92 -4.56
CA THR A 116 -14.62 8.56 -5.71
C THR A 116 -14.07 9.97 -5.94
N ILE A 117 -13.32 10.16 -7.02
CA ILE A 117 -12.61 11.41 -7.32
C ILE A 117 -13.26 12.09 -8.53
N LEU A 118 -13.78 13.30 -8.32
CA LEU A 118 -14.33 14.15 -9.37
C LEU A 118 -13.39 15.32 -9.69
N GLY A 119 -13.02 15.46 -10.96
CA GLY A 119 -12.32 16.60 -11.53
C GLY A 119 -13.18 17.32 -12.57
N ALA A 120 -13.02 18.64 -12.69
CA ALA A 120 -13.64 19.40 -13.77
C ALA A 120 -12.83 20.63 -14.14
N GLN A 121 -12.93 21.03 -15.40
CA GLN A 121 -12.37 22.27 -15.92
C GLN A 121 -13.35 22.92 -16.90
N VAL A 122 -13.48 24.23 -16.80
CA VAL A 122 -14.28 25.04 -17.70
C VAL A 122 -13.48 26.27 -18.10
N GLY A 123 -13.58 26.67 -19.36
CA GLY A 123 -12.85 27.83 -19.81
C GLY A 123 -13.25 28.29 -21.19
N VAL A 124 -12.61 29.37 -21.60
CA VAL A 124 -12.77 29.97 -22.93
C VAL A 124 -11.38 30.11 -23.55
N ARG A 125 -11.30 29.75 -24.83
CA ARG A 125 -10.08 29.88 -25.63
C ARG A 125 -10.38 30.59 -26.95
N SER A 126 -9.39 31.34 -27.42
CA SER A 126 -9.29 31.89 -28.77
C SER A 126 -8.06 31.28 -29.45
N ASP A 127 -7.67 31.81 -30.60
CA ASP A 127 -6.47 31.39 -31.32
C ASP A 127 -5.18 31.71 -30.53
N ASP A 128 -5.15 32.85 -29.85
CA ASP A 128 -3.94 33.39 -29.22
C ASP A 128 -3.92 33.31 -27.69
N TRP A 129 -5.05 33.00 -27.04
CA TRP A 129 -5.14 33.00 -25.58
C TRP A 129 -6.17 31.99 -25.06
N SER A 130 -6.02 31.59 -23.79
CA SER A 130 -7.04 30.85 -23.06
C SER A 130 -7.08 31.21 -21.59
N VAL A 131 -8.28 31.15 -21.02
CA VAL A 131 -8.54 31.27 -19.58
C VAL A 131 -9.36 30.07 -19.15
N MET A 132 -8.93 29.40 -18.09
CA MET A 132 -9.52 28.17 -17.57
C MET A 132 -9.65 28.26 -16.05
N LEU A 133 -10.81 27.87 -15.54
CA LEU A 133 -11.01 27.48 -14.16
C LEU A 133 -10.92 25.95 -14.09
N PHE A 134 -10.18 25.43 -13.13
CA PHE A 134 -10.09 23.99 -12.90
C PHE A 134 -10.28 23.66 -11.43
N GLY A 135 -10.84 22.48 -11.20
CA GLY A 135 -11.00 21.86 -9.90
C GLY A 135 -10.55 20.41 -9.94
N LYS A 136 -9.82 19.99 -8.92
CA LYS A 136 -9.42 18.59 -8.70
C LYS A 136 -9.94 18.13 -7.35
N ASN A 137 -10.41 16.89 -7.29
CA ASN A 137 -11.01 16.34 -6.08
C ASN A 137 -12.13 17.24 -5.54
N LEU A 138 -13.11 17.57 -6.39
CA LEU A 138 -14.18 18.52 -6.09
C LEU A 138 -15.10 18.06 -4.95
N THR A 139 -15.16 16.76 -4.69
CA THR A 139 -15.94 16.13 -3.61
C THR A 139 -15.18 16.03 -2.29
N ASP A 140 -13.92 16.47 -2.26
CA ASP A 140 -13.03 16.39 -1.09
C ASP A 140 -12.87 14.95 -0.55
N GLU A 141 -12.75 13.98 -1.47
CA GLU A 141 -12.43 12.58 -1.16
C GLU A 141 -11.10 12.50 -0.39
N ASP A 142 -11.05 11.76 0.72
CA ASP A 142 -9.93 11.71 1.66
C ASP A 142 -9.42 10.29 1.95
N SER A 143 -10.00 9.27 1.31
CA SER A 143 -9.53 7.88 1.35
C SER A 143 -8.03 7.78 1.08
N ILE A 144 -7.40 6.88 1.85
CA ILE A 144 -5.98 6.55 1.75
C ILE A 144 -5.72 5.89 0.38
N PRO A 145 -4.97 6.50 -0.55
CA PRO A 145 -4.77 5.93 -1.87
C PRO A 145 -3.75 4.77 -1.86
N MET A 146 -2.89 4.74 -0.85
CA MET A 146 -1.95 3.64 -0.62
C MET A 146 -1.52 3.62 0.83
N GLY A 147 -1.37 2.41 1.35
CA GLY A 147 -0.71 2.12 2.62
C GLY A 147 0.28 0.99 2.44
N THR A 148 1.33 0.98 3.24
CA THR A 148 2.15 -0.21 3.48
C THR A 148 2.26 -0.43 4.97
N ARG A 149 2.46 -1.67 5.39
CA ARG A 149 2.72 -2.00 6.79
C ARG A 149 4.01 -1.31 7.26
N TRP A 150 4.02 -0.79 8.50
CA TRP A 150 5.25 -0.34 9.15
C TRP A 150 6.18 -1.53 9.42
N PHE A 151 7.47 -1.31 9.20
CA PHE A 151 8.57 -2.23 9.53
C PHE A 151 9.19 -1.74 10.84
N ASP A 152 9.02 -2.48 11.93
CA ASP A 152 9.65 -2.12 13.20
C ASP A 152 11.18 -2.14 13.05
N VAL A 153 11.82 -1.01 13.35
CA VAL A 153 13.26 -0.81 13.20
C VAL A 153 14.04 -1.58 14.28
N LEU A 154 13.42 -1.91 15.42
CA LEU A 154 14.04 -2.81 16.42
C LEU A 154 14.03 -4.28 15.96
N GLN A 155 13.07 -4.68 15.12
CA GLN A 155 13.12 -5.98 14.43
C GLN A 155 14.03 -5.97 13.19
N GLY A 156 14.31 -4.79 12.63
CA GLY A 156 15.13 -4.60 11.43
C GLY A 156 16.61 -4.34 11.65
N GLN A 157 16.99 -3.90 12.86
CA GLN A 157 18.38 -3.81 13.26
C GLN A 157 18.79 -5.19 13.78
N GLY A 158 19.64 -5.90 13.03
CA GLY A 158 20.20 -7.22 13.38
C GLY A 158 21.09 -7.25 14.63
N THR A 159 20.86 -6.35 15.59
CA THR A 159 21.50 -6.37 16.90
C THR A 159 20.41 -6.66 17.93
N ILE A 160 20.15 -7.95 18.14
CA ILE A 160 19.52 -8.39 19.39
C ILE A 160 20.43 -7.87 20.50
N VAL A 161 19.95 -6.90 21.27
CA VAL A 161 20.70 -6.39 22.43
C VAL A 161 20.84 -7.57 23.37
N GLY A 162 22.07 -8.08 23.53
CA GLY A 162 22.33 -9.29 24.29
C GLY A 162 21.73 -9.23 25.68
N SER A 163 20.69 -10.04 25.92
CA SER A 163 20.18 -10.57 27.19
C SER A 163 20.33 -9.70 28.46
N GLY A 164 20.18 -8.37 28.37
CA GLY A 164 20.52 -7.51 29.51
C GLY A 164 20.04 -6.07 29.48
N GLY A 165 19.14 -5.68 28.57
CA GLY A 165 18.63 -4.30 28.59
C GLY A 165 17.79 -3.86 27.40
N ALA A 166 16.93 -4.73 26.85
CA ALA A 166 15.83 -4.22 26.05
C ALA A 166 14.83 -3.55 27.01
N ASP A 167 14.48 -2.29 26.75
CA ASP A 167 13.52 -1.52 27.54
C ASP A 167 12.18 -2.28 27.65
N ASP A 168 11.69 -2.52 28.87
CA ASP A 168 10.36 -3.06 29.21
C ASP A 168 9.18 -2.19 28.71
N GLY A 169 9.45 -1.13 27.94
CA GLY A 169 8.47 -0.18 27.44
C GLY A 169 8.03 -0.42 26.00
N ILE A 170 8.59 -1.43 25.31
CA ILE A 170 8.17 -1.81 23.96
C ILE A 170 7.07 -2.89 24.10
N ASP A 171 5.90 -2.64 23.53
CA ASP A 171 4.82 -3.62 23.47
C ASP A 171 5.20 -4.75 22.48
N GLU A 172 5.89 -5.76 23.00
CA GLU A 172 6.29 -6.98 22.27
C GLU A 172 5.12 -7.94 22.01
N ASN A 173 3.88 -7.55 22.33
CA ASN A 173 2.74 -8.40 22.11
C ASN A 173 2.56 -8.65 20.60
N ALA A 174 2.26 -9.89 20.20
CA ALA A 174 1.91 -10.20 18.81
C ALA A 174 0.68 -9.40 18.32
N LEU A 175 -0.05 -8.77 19.24
CA LEU A 175 -1.17 -7.86 19.02
C LEU A 175 -0.84 -6.37 19.21
N GLY A 176 0.43 -6.02 19.46
CA GLY A 176 0.90 -4.65 19.67
C GLY A 176 0.55 -3.74 18.50
N PRO A 177 0.37 -2.43 18.72
CA PRO A 177 -0.22 -1.52 17.74
C PRO A 177 0.64 -1.42 16.47
N ARG A 178 0.23 -2.14 15.43
CA ARG A 178 0.89 -2.10 14.12
C ARG A 178 0.44 -0.87 13.36
N ALA A 179 1.38 0.02 13.06
CA ALA A 179 1.07 1.21 12.28
C ALA A 179 1.04 0.90 10.78
N VAL A 180 0.11 1.52 10.06
CA VAL A 180 0.14 1.58 8.60
C VAL A 180 0.82 2.89 8.21
N PHE A 181 1.90 2.78 7.44
CA PHE A 181 2.39 3.93 6.69
C PHE A 181 1.43 4.22 5.57
N ARG A 182 0.58 5.21 5.78
CA ARG A 182 -0.39 5.68 4.81
C ARG A 182 0.11 6.94 4.13
N SER A 183 -0.15 7.01 2.84
CA SER A 183 -0.16 8.29 2.13
C SER A 183 -1.49 8.99 2.36
N PHE A 184 -1.51 10.31 2.24
CA PHE A 184 -2.74 11.09 2.30
C PHE A 184 -3.09 11.61 0.92
N ARG A 185 -4.37 11.52 0.58
CA ARG A 185 -4.90 12.16 -0.62
C ARG A 185 -4.89 13.68 -0.39
N LYS A 186 -4.61 14.43 -1.46
CA LYS A 186 -4.79 15.88 -1.42
C LYS A 186 -6.29 16.17 -1.44
N GLY A 187 -6.75 17.02 -0.53
CA GLY A 187 -8.11 17.54 -0.55
C GLY A 187 -8.41 18.38 -1.79
N SER A 188 -9.59 19.00 -1.81
CA SER A 188 -10.07 19.76 -2.96
C SER A 188 -9.12 20.89 -3.37
N GLN A 189 -8.86 21.01 -4.68
CA GLN A 189 -7.98 22.03 -5.24
C GLN A 189 -8.72 22.81 -6.32
N LEU A 190 -8.72 24.14 -6.21
CA LEU A 190 -9.29 25.04 -7.20
C LEU A 190 -8.21 25.97 -7.74
N GLY A 191 -8.26 26.27 -9.04
CA GLY A 191 -7.27 27.13 -9.65
C GLY A 191 -7.71 27.77 -10.95
N ILE A 192 -6.92 28.75 -11.37
CA ILE A 192 -7.10 29.49 -12.61
C ILE A 192 -5.83 29.33 -13.43
N LYS A 193 -5.98 29.05 -14.72
CA LYS A 193 -4.88 29.01 -15.69
C LYS A 193 -5.16 30.01 -16.80
N VAL A 194 -4.16 30.85 -17.07
CA VAL A 194 -4.16 31.80 -18.19
C VAL A 194 -2.97 31.46 -19.09
N SER A 195 -3.20 31.41 -20.40
CA SER A 195 -2.16 31.14 -21.40
C SER A 195 -2.28 32.11 -22.56
N ARG A 196 -1.15 32.53 -23.12
CA ARG A 196 -1.08 33.38 -24.32
C ARG A 196 0.06 32.89 -25.22
N ARG A 197 -0.19 32.80 -26.51
CA ARG A 197 0.82 32.51 -27.53
C ARG A 197 1.29 33.83 -28.16
N PHE A 198 2.60 33.92 -28.40
CA PHE A 198 3.26 35.04 -29.05
C PHE A 198 3.84 34.58 -30.38
#